data_AF-A0A6N4T924-F1
#
_entry.id   AF-A0A6N4T924-F1
#
_cell.length_a   1.000
_cell.length_b   1.000
_cell.length_c   1.000
_cell.angle_alpha   90.00
_cell.angle_beta   90.00
_cell.angle_gamma   90.00
#
_symmetry.space_group_name_H-M   'P 1'
#
loop_
_entity.id
_entity.type
_entity.pdbx_description
1 polymer ?
#
loop_
_entity_poly.entity_id
_entity_poly.type
_entity_poly.pdbx_seq_one_letter_code
_entity_poly.pdbx_strand_id
1 'polypeptide(L)'
;MNIDEVNQREPRCKQCGCLSELIWVEDEVCRAALHAKAAKADFLGFVPAIRAMTSCSIGEAKATFMHVALPGRRCHQCKSVLGDGAIVDCLRCKSLNLVWEVENSDSGAASDLK
;
A
#
# COMPACT_ATOMS: atom_id res chain seq x y z
N MET A 1 11.44 21.21 -20.56
CA MET A 1 10.65 20.55 -19.51
C MET A 1 11.66 20.04 -18.51
N ASN A 2 11.78 20.71 -17.37
CA ASN A 2 12.83 20.41 -16.39
C ASN A 2 12.39 19.22 -15.53
N ILE A 3 13.31 18.33 -15.17
CA ILE A 3 13.05 17.18 -14.29
C ILE A 3 12.52 17.61 -12.92
N ASP A 4 12.79 18.86 -12.50
CA ASP A 4 12.25 19.47 -11.29
C ASP A 4 10.73 19.71 -11.35
N GLU A 5 10.13 19.88 -12.54
CA GLU A 5 8.67 20.02 -12.73
C GLU A 5 7.94 18.67 -12.70
N VAL A 6 8.64 17.58 -13.04
CA VAL A 6 8.07 16.23 -13.13
C VAL A 6 7.89 15.60 -11.74
N ASN A 7 8.65 16.05 -10.74
CA ASN A 7 8.63 15.52 -9.38
C ASN A 7 7.76 16.33 -8.38
N GLN A 8 7.02 17.35 -8.82
CA GLN A 8 6.09 18.13 -7.97
C GLN A 8 4.64 17.63 -7.99
N ARG A 9 4.40 16.32 -8.10
CA ARG A 9 3.02 15.83 -8.05
C ARG A 9 2.60 15.60 -6.60
N GLU A 10 1.57 16.31 -6.15
CA GLU A 10 0.78 15.93 -4.98
C GLU A 10 0.43 14.44 -5.06
N PRO A 11 0.54 13.65 -3.97
CA PRO A 11 0.24 12.22 -3.94
C PRO A 11 -1.28 11.96 -4.03
N ARG A 12 -1.94 12.58 -5.00
CA ARG A 12 -3.36 12.46 -5.27
C ARG A 12 -3.61 11.27 -6.17
N CYS A 13 -4.49 10.39 -5.70
CA CYS A 13 -4.98 9.27 -6.48
C CYS A 13 -5.75 9.79 -7.69
N LYS A 14 -5.25 9.51 -8.90
CA LYS A 14 -5.89 9.92 -10.18
C LYS A 14 -7.27 9.31 -10.38
N GLN A 15 -7.57 8.19 -9.70
CA GLN A 15 -8.85 7.53 -9.85
C GLN A 15 -9.95 8.12 -8.97
N CYS A 16 -9.75 8.20 -7.66
CA CYS A 16 -10.80 8.66 -6.74
C CYS A 16 -10.69 10.15 -6.41
N GLY A 17 -9.56 10.80 -6.75
CA GLY A 17 -9.31 12.20 -6.43
C GLY A 17 -9.18 12.48 -4.93
N CYS A 18 -8.99 11.46 -4.09
CA CYS A 18 -8.88 11.56 -2.64
C CYS A 18 -7.84 12.61 -2.22
N LEU A 19 -8.23 13.47 -1.28
CA LEU A 19 -7.39 14.55 -0.72
C LEU A 19 -6.84 14.19 0.67
N SER A 20 -7.29 13.08 1.26
CA SER A 20 -6.74 12.63 2.54
C SER A 20 -5.33 12.11 2.34
N GLU A 21 -4.46 12.42 3.29
CA GLU A 21 -3.10 11.89 3.31
C GLU A 21 -3.14 10.37 3.46
N LEU A 22 -2.19 9.71 2.79
CA LEU A 22 -2.01 8.27 2.91
C LEU A 22 -0.90 8.02 3.92
N ILE A 23 -1.19 7.18 4.89
CA ILE A 23 -0.29 6.91 6.01
C ILE A 23 0.68 5.81 5.61
N TRP A 24 1.97 6.14 5.63
CA TRP A 24 3.05 5.16 5.52
C TRP A 24 3.50 4.74 6.92
N VAL A 25 3.56 3.43 7.17
CA VAL A 25 4.01 2.86 8.45
C VAL A 25 5.42 2.34 8.28
N GLU A 26 6.39 2.96 8.95
CA GLU A 26 7.82 2.61 8.84
C GLU A 26 8.13 1.26 9.48
N ASP A 27 7.53 0.97 10.64
CA ASP A 27 7.73 -0.27 11.37
C ASP A 27 7.20 -1.46 10.54
N GLU A 28 8.10 -2.37 10.18
CA GLU A 28 7.80 -3.49 9.29
C GLU A 28 6.81 -4.48 9.90
N VAL A 29 6.90 -4.74 11.21
CA VAL A 29 5.99 -5.67 11.90
C VAL A 29 4.56 -5.12 11.90
N CYS A 30 4.39 -3.84 12.25
CA CYS A 30 3.11 -3.16 12.18
C CYS A 30 2.57 -3.12 10.75
N ARG A 31 3.42 -2.81 9.78
CA ARG A 31 3.07 -2.78 8.35
C ARG A 31 2.60 -4.15 7.86
N ALA A 32 3.29 -5.23 8.22
CA ALA A 32 2.91 -6.60 7.87
C ALA A 32 1.56 -6.99 8.49
N ALA A 33 1.34 -6.65 9.77
CA ALA A 33 0.06 -6.90 10.45
C ALA A 33 -1.10 -6.14 9.79
N LEU A 34 -0.90 -4.87 9.40
CA LEU A 34 -1.88 -4.07 8.68
C LEU A 34 -2.12 -4.60 7.26
N HIS A 35 -1.07 -4.99 6.54
CA HIS A 35 -1.19 -5.56 5.20
C HIS A 35 -1.98 -6.89 5.23
N ALA A 36 -1.74 -7.74 6.23
CA ALA A 36 -2.52 -8.98 6.42
C ALA A 36 -4.03 -8.71 6.63
N LYS A 37 -4.38 -7.60 7.30
CA LYS A 37 -5.78 -7.16 7.45
C LYS A 37 -6.35 -6.65 6.13
N ALA A 38 -5.60 -5.81 5.40
CA ALA A 38 -6.00 -5.32 4.09
C ALA A 38 -6.22 -6.47 3.08
N ALA A 39 -5.33 -7.47 3.08
CA ALA A 39 -5.44 -8.66 2.24
C ALA A 39 -6.72 -9.46 2.47
N LYS A 40 -7.23 -9.47 3.71
CA LYS A 40 -8.48 -10.14 4.10
C LYS A 40 -9.72 -9.23 3.96
N ALA A 41 -9.55 -8.03 3.42
CA ALA A 41 -10.57 -6.98 3.42
C ALA A 41 -11.13 -6.67 4.83
N ASP A 42 -10.32 -6.88 5.88
CA ASP A 42 -10.69 -6.63 7.28
C ASP A 42 -10.60 -5.13 7.59
N PHE A 43 -11.55 -4.37 7.06
CA PHE A 43 -11.64 -2.93 7.25
C PHE A 43 -11.82 -2.53 8.71
N LEU A 44 -12.69 -3.26 9.44
CA LEU A 44 -13.00 -2.99 10.84
C LEU A 44 -11.84 -3.31 11.77
N GLY A 45 -10.95 -4.24 11.41
CA GLY A 45 -9.70 -4.46 12.11
C GLY A 45 -8.58 -3.52 11.66
N PHE A 46 -8.53 -3.10 10.40
CA PHE A 46 -7.47 -2.23 9.87
C PHE A 46 -7.56 -0.81 10.41
N VAL A 47 -8.73 -0.17 10.30
CA VAL A 47 -8.91 1.26 10.61
C VAL A 47 -8.58 1.58 12.08
N PRO A 48 -9.05 0.81 13.09
CA PRO A 48 -8.65 1.06 14.47
C PRO A 48 -7.17 0.79 14.71
N ALA A 49 -6.60 -0.24 14.09
CA ALA A 49 -5.20 -0.61 14.28
C ALA A 49 -4.24 0.48 13.78
N ILE A 50 -4.41 0.95 12.55
CA ILE A 50 -3.52 1.99 12.00
C ILE A 50 -3.64 3.29 12.79
N ARG A 51 -4.85 3.64 13.24
CA ARG A 51 -5.08 4.84 14.06
C ARG A 51 -4.45 4.73 15.44
N ALA A 52 -4.52 3.56 16.09
CA ALA A 52 -3.85 3.34 17.36
C ALA A 52 -2.32 3.48 17.25
N MET A 53 -1.75 3.09 16.11
CA MET A 53 -0.31 3.18 15.86
C MET A 53 0.17 4.58 15.47
N THR A 54 -0.64 5.32 14.71
CA THR A 54 -0.18 6.56 14.03
C THR A 54 -0.93 7.81 14.47
N SER A 55 -1.99 7.68 15.27
CA SER A 55 -2.89 8.76 15.65
C SER A 55 -3.57 9.49 14.47
N CYS A 56 -3.57 8.90 13.27
CA CYS A 56 -4.22 9.49 12.10
C CYS A 56 -5.74 9.62 12.27
N SER A 57 -6.31 10.51 11.47
CA SER A 57 -7.76 10.70 11.35
C SER A 57 -8.42 9.46 10.76
N ILE A 58 -9.75 9.37 10.95
CA ILE A 58 -10.53 8.31 10.32
C ILE A 58 -10.51 8.41 8.79
N GLY A 59 -10.38 9.62 8.23
CA GLY A 59 -10.30 9.83 6.78
C GLY A 59 -9.03 9.23 6.19
N GLU A 60 -7.89 9.55 6.78
CA GLU A 60 -6.57 9.04 6.38
C GLU A 60 -6.48 7.52 6.53
N ALA A 61 -7.00 6.96 7.64
CA ALA A 61 -7.02 5.52 7.85
C ALA A 61 -7.84 4.79 6.77
N LYS A 62 -9.01 5.32 6.42
CA LYS A 62 -9.86 4.78 5.34
C LYS A 62 -9.19 4.92 3.98
N ALA A 63 -8.62 6.08 3.70
CA ALA A 63 -7.90 6.32 2.46
C ALA A 63 -6.75 5.32 2.33
N THR A 64 -5.93 5.18 3.36
CA THR A 64 -4.80 4.23 3.40
C THR A 64 -5.27 2.81 3.13
N PHE A 65 -6.32 2.32 3.80
CA PHE A 65 -6.86 0.97 3.54
C PHE A 65 -7.19 0.74 2.06
N MET A 66 -7.82 1.71 1.40
CA MET A 66 -8.22 1.61 -0.01
C MET A 66 -7.05 1.73 -1.00
N HIS A 67 -5.87 2.16 -0.53
CA HIS A 67 -4.69 2.37 -1.36
C HIS A 67 -3.54 1.43 -0.99
N VAL A 68 -3.64 0.61 0.07
CA VAL A 68 -2.65 -0.45 0.31
C VAL A 68 -2.82 -1.55 -0.74
N ALA A 69 -1.72 -1.84 -1.45
CA ALA A 69 -1.66 -2.92 -2.42
C ALA A 69 -1.98 -4.27 -1.75
N LEU A 70 -2.55 -5.19 -2.51
CA LEU A 70 -2.81 -6.55 -2.07
C LEU A 70 -1.58 -7.44 -2.30
N PRO A 71 -1.54 -8.63 -1.67
CA PRO A 71 -0.43 -9.56 -1.84
C PRO A 71 -0.07 -9.84 -3.31
N GLY A 72 1.23 -9.96 -3.58
CA GLY A 72 1.76 -10.13 -4.94
C GLY A 72 1.68 -8.86 -5.79
N ARG A 73 1.87 -7.69 -5.15
CA ARG A 73 1.84 -6.36 -5.79
C ARG A 73 0.56 -6.13 -6.61
N ARG A 74 -0.60 -6.41 -6.05
CA ARG A 74 -1.88 -6.26 -6.79
C ARG A 74 -2.59 -4.98 -6.41
N CYS A 75 -3.16 -4.30 -7.41
CA CYS A 75 -3.97 -3.11 -7.22
C CYS A 75 -5.16 -3.41 -6.30
N HIS A 76 -5.36 -2.59 -5.27
CA HIS A 76 -6.51 -2.73 -4.37
C HIS A 76 -7.84 -2.66 -5.15
N GLN A 77 -7.95 -1.73 -6.10
CA GLN A 77 -9.17 -1.47 -6.85
C GLN A 77 -9.45 -2.50 -7.96
N CYS A 78 -8.53 -2.68 -8.91
CA CYS A 78 -8.79 -3.49 -10.12
C CYS A 78 -8.05 -4.84 -10.16
N LYS A 79 -7.29 -5.15 -9.11
CA LYS A 79 -6.55 -6.41 -8.92
C LYS A 79 -5.47 -6.72 -9.98
N SER A 80 -5.17 -5.78 -10.88
CA SER A 80 -4.05 -5.91 -11.81
C SER A 80 -2.72 -5.94 -11.06
N VAL A 81 -1.71 -6.59 -11.63
CA VAL A 81 -0.33 -6.51 -11.14
C VAL A 81 0.16 -5.07 -11.28
N LEU A 82 0.91 -4.60 -10.29
CA LEU A 82 1.53 -3.29 -10.23
C LEU A 82 3.02 -3.40 -10.58
N GLY A 83 3.60 -2.33 -11.09
CA GLY A 83 5.05 -2.25 -11.35
C GLY A 83 5.87 -2.10 -10.06
N ASP A 84 7.17 -1.86 -10.24
CA ASP A 84 8.13 -1.69 -9.15
C ASP A 84 7.97 -0.36 -8.41
N GLY A 85 8.48 -0.30 -7.17
CA GLY A 85 8.42 0.88 -6.29
C GLY A 85 7.45 0.76 -5.12
N ALA A 86 7.64 1.61 -4.10
CA ALA A 86 6.86 1.64 -2.87
C ALA A 86 5.51 2.40 -3.02
N ILE A 87 5.45 3.35 -3.94
CA ILE A 87 4.23 4.11 -4.26
C ILE A 87 4.06 4.06 -5.77
N VAL A 88 2.95 3.50 -6.25
CA VAL A 88 2.76 3.20 -7.67
C VAL A 88 1.33 3.50 -8.13
N ASP A 89 1.20 4.21 -9.23
CA ASP A 89 -0.08 4.36 -9.93
C ASP A 89 -0.37 3.08 -10.74
N CYS A 90 -1.54 2.48 -10.53
CA CYS A 90 -1.99 1.35 -11.33
C CYS A 90 -2.15 1.78 -12.80
N LEU A 91 -1.47 1.11 -13.74
CA LEU A 91 -1.56 1.45 -15.16
C LEU A 91 -2.95 1.23 -15.76
N ARG A 92 -3.75 0.31 -15.19
CA ARG A 92 -5.10 -0.03 -15.67
C ARG A 92 -6.17 0.95 -15.19
N CYS A 93 -6.34 1.09 -13.87
CA CYS A 93 -7.41 1.91 -13.30
C CYS A 93 -6.93 3.27 -12.75
N LYS A 94 -5.63 3.58 -12.82
CA LYS A 94 -5.02 4.84 -12.34
C LYS A 94 -5.18 5.10 -10.85
N SER A 95 -5.57 4.08 -10.07
CA SER A 95 -5.55 4.13 -8.60
C SER A 95 -4.10 4.16 -8.11
N LEU A 96 -3.78 5.06 -7.18
CA LEU A 96 -2.51 5.08 -6.46
C LEU A 96 -2.49 3.91 -5.47
N ASN A 97 -1.35 3.23 -5.33
CA ASN A 97 -1.18 2.12 -4.41
C ASN A 97 0.12 2.26 -3.59
N LEU A 98 0.03 2.06 -2.28
CA LEU A 98 1.15 1.85 -1.36
C LEU A 98 1.52 0.37 -1.38
N VAL A 99 2.72 0.06 -1.83
CA VAL A 99 3.23 -1.30 -1.91
C VAL A 99 3.96 -1.62 -0.62
N TRP A 100 3.24 -2.26 0.29
CA TRP A 100 3.78 -2.84 1.51
C TRP A 100 4.17 -4.29 1.25
N GLU A 101 5.22 -4.49 0.44
CA GLU A 101 5.86 -5.78 0.41
C GLU A 101 6.42 -6.07 1.80
N VAL A 102 6.00 -7.21 2.33
CA VAL A 102 6.70 -7.85 3.42
C VAL A 102 7.58 -8.85 2.70
N GLU A 103 8.90 -8.66 2.74
CA GLU A 103 9.77 -9.74 2.31
C GLU A 103 9.40 -10.91 3.22
N ASN A 104 8.83 -11.97 2.64
CA ASN A 104 8.89 -13.25 3.30
C ASN A 104 10.39 -13.52 3.37
N SER A 105 10.98 -13.31 4.54
CA SER A 105 12.25 -13.92 4.90
C SER A 105 11.97 -15.42 5.02
N ASP A 106 11.70 -16.06 3.88
CA ASP A 106 11.97 -17.46 3.67
C ASP A 106 13.50 -17.55 3.62
N SER A 107 14.09 -17.60 4.83
CA SER A 107 15.42 -18.15 5.03
C SER A 107 15.47 -19.47 4.26
N GLY A 108 16.40 -19.51 3.31
CA GLY A 108 16.43 -20.51 2.25
C GLY A 108 16.28 -21.94 2.77
N ALA A 109 15.29 -22.64 2.22
CA ALA A 109 15.47 -24.05 1.93
C ALA A 109 16.04 -24.12 0.50
N ALA A 110 17.37 -24.22 0.41
CA ALA A 110 18.00 -24.71 -0.80
C ALA A 110 17.31 -26.02 -1.17
N SER A 111 16.76 -26.06 -2.39
CA SER A 111 16.30 -27.30 -2.99
C SER A 111 17.53 -28.15 -3.27
N ASP A 112 17.95 -28.95 -2.29
CA ASP A 112 18.88 -30.04 -2.50
C ASP A 112 18.13 -31.15 -3.22
N LEU A 113 18.10 -31.03 -4.55
CA LEU A 113 17.93 -32.17 -5.44
C LEU A 113 19.25 -32.95 -5.46
N LYS A 114 19.26 -34.10 -4.78
CA LYS A 114 20.02 -35.29 -5.19
C LYS A 114 19.17 -36.53 -4.96
#